data_AF-A0A538IST2-F1
#
_entry.id   AF-A0A538IST2-F1
#
_cell.length_a   1.000
_cell.length_b   1.000
_cell.length_c   1.000
_cell.angle_alpha   90.00
_cell.angle_beta   90.00
_cell.angle_gamma   90.00
#
_symmetry.space_group_name_H-M   'P 1'
#
loop_
_entity.id
_entity.type
_entity.pdbx_description
1 polymer ?
#
loop_
_entity_poly.entity_id
_entity_poly.type
_entity_poly.pdbx_seq_one_letter_code
_entity_poly.pdbx_strand_id
1 'polypeptide(L)'
;MKRFLFLFVATMLMAMQSTGPRSDAGAAGDTADEIHYSITGPTSVTFDWRGTPTTISFGPTTSYGQTVSAGSPNITPFSSSGPWREAKLAGLQPGATYHYAIG
;
A
#
# COMPACT_ATOMS: atom_id res chain seq x y z
N MET A 1 30.94 -0.10 38.71
CA MET A 1 31.41 1.08 39.46
C MET A 1 30.80 2.33 38.83
N LYS A 2 30.17 3.16 39.68
CA LYS A 2 29.80 4.58 39.52
C LYS A 2 28.96 4.98 38.30
N ARG A 3 27.64 4.94 38.52
CA ARG A 3 26.60 5.67 37.81
C ARG A 3 26.84 7.18 37.98
N PHE A 4 27.00 7.92 36.89
CA PHE A 4 26.96 9.37 36.90
C PHE A 4 25.55 9.82 36.53
N LEU A 5 24.84 10.32 37.54
CA LEU A 5 23.58 11.03 37.43
C LEU A 5 23.92 12.49 37.13
N PHE A 6 23.57 13.00 35.96
CA PHE A 6 23.53 14.44 35.69
C PHE A 6 22.08 14.86 35.46
N LEU A 7 21.53 15.53 36.46
CA LEU A 7 20.34 16.36 36.34
C LEU A 7 20.76 17.66 35.64
N PHE A 8 20.14 18.00 34.51
CA PHE A 8 20.09 19.38 34.03
C PHE A 8 18.63 19.78 33.80
N VAL A 9 18.34 20.96 34.30
CA VAL A 9 17.03 21.60 34.45
C VAL A 9 16.47 22.04 33.10
N ALA A 10 15.14 22.08 33.06
CA ALA A 10 14.26 22.34 31.93
C ALA A 10 14.52 23.65 31.16
N THR A 11 14.38 23.55 29.84
CA THR A 11 13.77 24.62 29.04
C THR A 11 12.81 23.97 28.04
N MET A 12 11.52 24.14 28.32
CA MET A 12 10.42 23.79 27.44
C MET A 12 10.38 24.81 26.31
N LEU A 13 10.87 24.43 25.12
CA LEU A 13 10.64 25.21 23.92
C LEU A 13 9.23 24.88 23.41
N MET A 14 8.28 25.73 23.80
CA MET A 14 6.95 25.76 23.23
C MET A 14 7.06 26.20 21.77
N ALA A 15 7.07 25.24 20.84
CA ALA A 15 6.99 25.54 19.42
C ALA A 15 5.68 26.30 19.18
N MET A 16 5.84 27.56 18.74
CA MET A 16 4.77 28.42 18.30
C MET A 16 3.92 27.66 17.28
N GLN A 17 2.64 27.49 17.59
CA GLN A 17 1.67 26.94 16.66
C GLN A 17 1.60 27.91 15.48
N SER A 18 2.06 27.47 14.31
CA SER A 18 1.94 28.23 13.07
C SER A 18 0.46 28.43 12.76
N THR A 19 -0.05 29.65 12.94
CA THR A 19 -1.34 30.09 12.39
C THR A 19 -1.18 30.41 10.90
N GLY A 20 -0.73 29.42 10.14
CA GLY A 20 -0.98 29.36 8.70
C GLY A 20 -2.26 28.57 8.46
N PRO A 21 -2.93 28.71 7.31
CA PRO A 21 -3.97 27.74 6.96
C PRO A 21 -3.33 26.35 7.07
N ARG A 22 -3.85 25.54 7.98
CA ARG A 22 -3.59 24.11 7.94
C ARG A 22 -4.13 23.67 6.58
N SER A 23 -3.22 23.32 5.68
CA SER A 23 -3.55 22.46 4.56
C SER A 23 -3.96 21.12 5.17
N ASP A 24 -5.20 21.02 5.66
CA ASP A 24 -5.79 19.76 6.13
C ASP A 24 -6.11 18.82 4.95
N ALA A 25 -5.56 19.10 3.76
CA ALA A 25 -5.18 18.05 2.83
C ALA A 25 -4.03 17.24 3.45
N GLY A 26 -4.31 16.49 4.52
CA GLY A 26 -3.55 15.27 4.77
C GLY A 26 -3.49 14.56 3.43
N ALA A 27 -2.28 14.33 2.92
CA ALA A 27 -2.08 13.67 1.64
C ALA A 27 -3.01 12.46 1.62
N ALA A 28 -4.04 12.49 0.76
CA ALA A 28 -4.75 11.29 0.41
C ALA A 28 -3.62 10.39 -0.12
N GLY A 29 -3.14 9.46 0.71
CA GLY A 29 -2.08 8.55 0.34
C GLY A 29 -2.55 7.92 -0.94
N ASP A 30 -1.83 8.18 -2.04
CA ASP A 30 -2.26 7.93 -3.41
C ASP A 30 -2.88 6.53 -3.48
N THR A 31 -4.20 6.48 -3.60
CA THR A 31 -4.96 5.24 -3.45
C THR A 31 -4.81 4.39 -4.70
N ALA A 32 -4.94 3.08 -4.59
CA ALA A 32 -5.04 2.25 -5.77
C ALA A 32 -6.34 2.57 -6.53
N ASP A 33 -6.23 2.96 -7.79
CA ASP A 33 -7.34 3.15 -8.70
C ASP A 33 -7.11 2.43 -10.03
N GLU A 34 -8.10 2.47 -10.92
CA GLU A 34 -8.09 1.73 -12.19
C GLU A 34 -7.75 0.23 -12.01
N ILE A 35 -8.28 -0.36 -10.94
CA ILE A 35 -8.01 -1.75 -10.56
C ILE A 35 -8.68 -2.69 -11.56
N HIS A 36 -7.88 -3.52 -12.19
CA HIS A 36 -8.30 -4.56 -13.10
C HIS A 36 -7.66 -5.89 -12.71
N TYR A 37 -8.28 -7.00 -13.13
CA TYR A 37 -7.68 -8.32 -13.01
C TYR A 37 -7.95 -9.17 -14.24
N SER A 38 -7.01 -10.06 -14.53
CA SER A 38 -7.08 -11.02 -15.64
C SER A 38 -6.87 -12.43 -15.11
N ILE A 39 -7.77 -13.35 -15.44
CA ILE A 39 -7.57 -14.78 -15.16
C ILE A 39 -6.50 -15.30 -16.12
N THR A 40 -5.37 -15.73 -15.59
CA THR A 40 -4.22 -16.22 -16.38
C THR A 40 -4.16 -17.76 -16.44
N GLY A 41 -4.96 -18.43 -15.61
CA GLY A 41 -5.12 -19.88 -15.60
C GLY A 41 -6.11 -20.34 -14.52
N PRO A 42 -6.39 -21.65 -14.41
CA PRO A 42 -7.34 -22.18 -13.44
C PRO A 42 -6.98 -21.87 -11.97
N THR A 43 -5.70 -21.62 -11.69
CA THR A 43 -5.15 -21.40 -10.35
C THR A 43 -4.40 -20.06 -10.24
N SER A 44 -4.57 -19.14 -11.20
CA SER A 44 -3.82 -17.88 -11.25
C SER A 44 -4.60 -16.70 -11.82
N VAL A 45 -4.35 -15.53 -11.23
CA VAL A 45 -4.93 -14.25 -11.61
C VAL A 45 -3.83 -13.18 -11.52
N THR A 46 -3.78 -12.27 -12.48
CA THR A 46 -2.96 -11.06 -12.37
C THR A 46 -3.85 -9.89 -12.02
N PHE A 47 -3.42 -9.04 -11.09
CA PHE A 47 -4.04 -7.76 -10.75
C PHE A 47 -3.16 -6.61 -11.24
N ASP A 48 -3.82 -5.59 -11.78
CA ASP A 48 -3.19 -4.37 -12.30
C ASP A 48 -3.89 -3.16 -11.71
N TRP A 49 -3.14 -2.14 -11.31
CA TRP A 49 -3.69 -0.87 -10.82
C TRP A 49 -2.74 0.29 -11.07
N ARG A 50 -3.29 1.50 -10.99
CA ARG A 50 -2.50 2.72 -10.85
C ARG A 50 -2.45 3.13 -9.38
N GLY A 51 -1.30 3.60 -8.93
CA GLY A 51 -1.12 4.21 -7.61
C GLY A 51 0.14 3.77 -6.88
N THR A 52 0.41 4.42 -5.76
CA THR A 52 1.58 4.12 -4.92
C THR A 52 1.60 2.77 -4.21
N PRO A 53 0.47 2.15 -3.79
CA PRO A 53 0.48 0.87 -3.07
C PRO A 53 1.23 -0.20 -3.85
N THR A 54 2.06 -0.95 -3.14
CA THR A 54 2.95 -1.95 -3.75
C THR A 54 2.65 -3.36 -3.30
N THR A 55 1.60 -3.60 -2.52
CA THR A 55 1.22 -4.96 -2.13
C THR A 55 -0.27 -5.21 -2.33
N ILE A 56 -0.59 -6.48 -2.51
CA ILE A 56 -1.95 -6.99 -2.47
C ILE A 56 -2.01 -8.14 -1.48
N SER A 57 -2.91 -8.04 -0.50
CA SER A 57 -3.23 -9.11 0.44
C SER A 57 -4.52 -9.79 0.00
N PHE A 58 -4.58 -11.13 0.07
CA PHE A 58 -5.73 -11.90 -0.39
C PHE A 58 -5.93 -13.19 0.41
N GLY A 59 -7.15 -13.74 0.32
CA GLY A 59 -7.49 -15.02 0.93
C GLY A 59 -8.97 -15.39 0.75
N PRO A 60 -9.39 -16.59 1.17
CA PRO A 60 -10.80 -17.04 1.07
C PRO A 60 -11.77 -16.25 1.96
N THR A 61 -11.26 -15.43 2.88
CA THR A 61 -12.04 -14.54 3.76
C THR A 61 -11.35 -13.17 3.86
N THR A 62 -12.02 -12.18 4.46
CA THR A 62 -11.48 -10.84 4.68
C THR A 62 -10.37 -10.77 5.73
N SER A 63 -10.10 -11.84 6.46
CA SER A 63 -8.88 -11.96 7.27
C SER A 63 -7.62 -12.12 6.42
N TYR A 64 -7.79 -12.34 5.11
CA TYR A 64 -6.73 -12.62 4.14
C TYR A 64 -5.83 -13.75 4.65
N GLY A 65 -4.58 -13.81 4.20
CA GLY A 65 -3.61 -14.82 4.64
C GLY A 65 -2.39 -14.94 3.74
N GLN A 66 -2.46 -14.34 2.55
CA GLN A 66 -1.35 -14.26 1.61
C GLN A 66 -1.15 -12.79 1.20
N THR A 67 0.11 -12.41 0.96
CA THR A 67 0.48 -11.08 0.47
C THR A 67 1.49 -11.24 -0.66
N VAL A 68 1.28 -10.50 -1.75
CA VAL A 68 2.18 -10.45 -2.90
C VAL A 68 2.62 -9.01 -3.12
N SER A 69 3.92 -8.83 -3.37
CA SER A 69 4.47 -7.54 -3.81
C SER A 69 4.23 -7.34 -5.31
N ALA A 70 3.80 -6.15 -5.68
CA ALA A 70 3.59 -5.72 -7.05
C ALA A 70 4.90 -5.21 -7.66
N GLY A 71 5.09 -5.49 -8.96
CA GLY A 71 6.15 -4.92 -9.78
C GLY A 71 5.59 -3.91 -10.77
N SER A 72 6.48 -3.35 -11.61
CA SER A 72 6.06 -2.65 -12.82
C SER A 72 5.50 -3.64 -13.84
N PRO A 73 4.40 -3.32 -14.54
CA PRO A 73 3.93 -4.16 -15.64
C PRO A 73 4.92 -4.12 -16.82
N ASN A 74 4.91 -5.18 -17.62
CA ASN A 74 5.70 -5.24 -18.86
C ASN A 74 5.20 -4.24 -19.92
N ILE A 75 3.92 -3.89 -19.89
CA ILE A 75 3.28 -2.94 -20.80
C ILE A 75 2.54 -1.92 -19.97
N THR A 76 2.92 -0.65 -20.10
CA THR A 76 2.25 0.47 -19.43
C THR A 76 1.25 1.13 -20.38
N PRO A 77 0.04 1.47 -19.90
CA PRO A 77 -0.89 2.31 -20.66
C PRO A 77 -0.24 3.63 -21.10
N PHE A 78 -0.43 4.02 -22.36
CA PHE A 78 0.08 5.28 -22.90
C PHE A 78 -0.86 6.47 -22.68
N SER A 79 -2.14 6.18 -22.44
CA SER A 79 -3.22 7.18 -22.34
C SER A 79 -3.38 7.81 -20.96
N SER A 80 -2.65 7.32 -19.94
CA SER A 80 -2.76 7.76 -18.56
C SER A 80 -1.41 7.63 -17.85
N SER A 81 -1.09 8.59 -16.98
CA SER A 81 0.15 8.57 -16.21
C SER A 81 0.09 7.50 -15.13
N GLY A 82 1.22 6.85 -14.87
CA GLY A 82 1.39 5.93 -13.74
C GLY A 82 1.55 6.66 -12.40
N PRO A 83 2.04 5.97 -11.35
CA PRO A 83 2.73 4.68 -11.40
C PRO A 83 1.77 3.51 -11.64
N TRP A 84 2.17 2.58 -12.51
CA TRP A 84 1.44 1.33 -12.77
C TRP A 84 2.04 0.17 -11.98
N ARG A 85 1.18 -0.74 -11.54
CA ARG A 85 1.51 -1.89 -10.70
C ARG A 85 0.88 -3.15 -11.27
N GLU A 86 1.64 -4.24 -11.28
CA GLU A 86 1.19 -5.60 -11.65
C GLU A 86 1.55 -6.57 -10.52
N ALA A 87 0.58 -7.34 -10.03
CA ALA A 87 0.79 -8.41 -9.05
C ALA A 87 0.23 -9.74 -9.56
N LYS A 88 1.06 -10.80 -9.48
CA LYS A 88 0.72 -12.13 -9.98
C LYS A 88 0.36 -13.05 -8.82
N LEU A 89 -0.91 -13.40 -8.72
CA LEU A 89 -1.42 -14.35 -7.73
C LEU A 89 -1.44 -15.74 -8.36
N ALA A 90 -0.90 -16.72 -7.65
CA ALA A 90 -0.82 -18.11 -8.09
C ALA A 90 -1.18 -19.05 -6.92
N GLY A 91 -1.42 -20.33 -7.23
CA GLY A 91 -1.79 -21.34 -6.22
C GLY A 91 -3.21 -21.18 -5.70
N LEU A 92 -4.09 -20.51 -6.45
CA LEU A 92 -5.50 -20.37 -6.11
C LEU A 92 -6.25 -21.68 -6.33
N GLN A 93 -7.25 -21.96 -5.49
CA GLN A 93 -8.17 -23.06 -5.73
C GLN A 93 -9.16 -22.68 -6.85
N PRO A 94 -9.31 -23.50 -7.92
CA PRO A 94 -10.26 -23.22 -8.98
C PRO A 94 -11.71 -23.18 -8.47
N GLY A 95 -12.52 -22.26 -9.00
CA GLY A 95 -13.95 -22.15 -8.67
C GLY A 95 -14.25 -21.62 -7.26
N ALA A 96 -13.25 -21.10 -6.55
CA ALA A 96 -13.42 -20.52 -5.22
C ALA A 96 -13.49 -18.99 -5.24
N THR A 97 -14.17 -18.41 -4.26
CA THR A 97 -14.19 -16.96 -4.02
C THR A 97 -12.99 -16.55 -3.17
N TYR A 98 -12.34 -15.46 -3.56
CA TYR A 98 -11.26 -14.81 -2.81
C TYR A 98 -11.60 -13.34 -2.57
N HIS A 99 -11.18 -12.84 -1.41
CA HIS A 99 -11.19 -11.43 -1.03
C HIS A 99 -9.79 -10.87 -1.18
N TYR A 100 -9.68 -9.58 -1.49
CA TYR A 100 -8.40 -8.88 -1.60
C TYR A 100 -8.44 -7.46 -0.99
N ALA A 101 -7.27 -6.93 -0.69
CA ALA A 101 -7.02 -5.51 -0.39
C ALA A 101 -5.65 -5.11 -0.95
N ILE A 102 -5.56 -3.90 -1.50
CA ILE A 102 -4.32 -3.31 -2.01
C ILE A 102 -3.83 -2.26 -1.00
N GLY A 103 -2.53 -2.29 -0.65
CA GLY A 103 -1.91 -1.44 0.38
C GLY A 103 -0.39 -1.41 0.31
#